data_AF-D7DRN2-F1
#
_entry.id   AF-D7DRN2-F1
#
_cell.length_a   1.000
_cell.length_b   1.000
_cell.length_c   1.000
_cell.angle_alpha   90.00
_cell.angle_beta   90.00
_cell.angle_gamma   90.00
#
_symmetry.space_group_name_H-M   'P 1'
#
loop_
_entity.id
_entity.type
_entity.pdbx_description
1 polymer ?
#
loop_
_entity_poly.entity_id
_entity_poly.type
_entity_poly.pdbx_seq_one_letter_code
_entity_poly.pdbx_strand_id
1 'polypeptide(L)'
;MNNLQNTQSIQGIQKLIIGGLHGDEGDDLKPIFDKFKDNTNTNTNTNNNNNNNNNNNNLNSKILVISHLNKDLTEKYVSTISKDFLNTKSAKKLIDIFKKNQNSINFYIEVHTYEEASYINLTDESRVKKTGVPPLVDISNNILVASVSPLYRNYLNKNTFCMTLEVPKWKLQDIKKTNEENNKENNKENIIMNEVISILNMVIDSDSKDELIDKLFLEYPNMQKAKNLAIKYNMIFL
;
A
#
# COMPACT_ATOMS: atom_id res chain seq x y z
N MET A 1 9.37 14.39 22.20
CA MET A 1 10.24 14.47 21.01
C MET A 1 10.93 13.13 20.85
N ASN A 2 10.46 12.24 19.96
CA ASN A 2 11.21 11.04 19.59
C ASN A 2 10.82 10.57 18.17
N ASN A 3 11.86 10.18 17.44
CA ASN A 3 11.90 9.52 16.13
C ASN A 3 11.70 10.38 14.87
N LEU A 4 12.60 11.36 14.71
CA LEU A 4 13.08 11.84 13.40
C LEU A 4 14.49 11.29 13.07
N GLN A 5 14.86 10.12 13.59
CA GLN A 5 16.14 9.48 13.25
C GLN A 5 15.98 8.51 12.06
N ASN A 6 16.87 8.67 11.07
CA ASN A 6 17.22 7.75 9.99
C ASN A 6 16.34 7.64 8.73
N THR A 7 16.09 8.76 8.03
CA THR A 7 15.84 8.71 6.56
C THR A 7 17.13 8.85 5.73
N GLN A 8 18.30 8.98 6.37
CA GLN A 8 19.57 9.22 5.67
C GLN A 8 20.31 7.95 5.20
N SER A 9 19.93 6.74 5.62
CA SER A 9 20.70 5.51 5.33
C SER A 9 19.99 4.42 4.51
N ILE A 10 18.74 4.62 4.07
CA ILE A 10 17.97 3.55 3.42
C ILE A 10 18.21 3.55 1.90
N GLN A 11 19.12 2.68 1.44
CA GLN A 11 19.45 2.44 0.03
C GLN A 11 19.27 0.97 -0.38
N GLY A 12 18.88 0.77 -1.64
CA GLY A 12 18.70 -0.55 -2.25
C GLY A 12 17.35 -1.20 -1.98
N ILE A 13 16.35 -0.43 -1.54
CA ILE A 13 14.97 -0.92 -1.33
C ILE A 13 14.45 -1.49 -2.66
N GLN A 14 13.89 -2.70 -2.62
CA GLN A 14 13.25 -3.34 -3.76
C GLN A 14 11.72 -3.30 -3.68
N LYS A 15 11.16 -3.41 -2.48
CA LYS A 15 9.72 -3.44 -2.23
C LYS A 15 9.39 -2.34 -1.23
N LEU A 16 8.61 -1.36 -1.65
CA LEU A 16 8.24 -0.20 -0.84
C LEU A 16 6.72 -0.20 -0.64
N ILE A 17 6.28 -0.33 0.61
CA ILE A 17 4.87 -0.26 1.00
C ILE A 17 4.71 0.94 1.93
N ILE A 18 3.85 1.89 1.56
CA ILE A 18 3.63 3.12 2.33
C ILE A 18 2.15 3.26 2.64
N GLY A 19 1.85 3.58 3.90
CA GLY A 19 0.56 4.08 4.35
C GLY A 19 0.69 5.40 5.10
N GLY A 20 -0.46 6.02 5.40
CA GLY A 20 -0.52 7.24 6.18
C GLY A 20 0.17 8.42 5.49
N LEU A 21 -0.07 8.60 4.19
CA LEU A 21 0.37 9.81 3.46
C LEU A 21 -0.40 11.05 3.96
N HIS A 22 -1.65 10.86 4.39
CA HIS A 22 -2.48 11.91 4.96
C HIS A 22 -2.75 11.66 6.45
N GLY A 23 -2.41 12.66 7.29
CA GLY A 23 -2.81 12.78 8.70
C GLY A 23 -3.04 11.47 9.46
N ASP A 24 -4.31 11.19 9.73
CA ASP A 24 -4.80 10.10 10.59
C ASP A 24 -4.95 8.75 9.88
N GLU A 25 -4.80 8.67 8.55
CA GLU A 25 -4.90 7.40 7.80
C GLU A 25 -3.91 6.34 8.35
N GLY A 26 -2.77 6.78 8.87
CA GLY A 26 -1.79 5.87 9.49
C GLY A 26 -2.30 5.19 10.75
N ASP A 27 -3.19 5.82 11.51
CA ASP A 27 -3.78 5.25 12.72
C ASP A 27 -4.88 4.22 12.36
N ASP A 28 -5.65 4.49 11.31
CA ASP A 28 -6.64 3.54 10.78
C ASP A 28 -5.96 2.26 10.24
N LEU A 29 -4.83 2.42 9.55
CA LEU A 29 -4.09 1.32 8.94
C LEU A 29 -3.16 0.59 9.92
N LYS A 30 -2.91 1.14 11.11
CA LYS A 30 -1.98 0.57 12.10
C LYS A 30 -2.24 -0.91 12.38
N PRO A 31 -3.48 -1.38 12.64
CA PRO A 31 -3.74 -2.80 12.91
C PRO A 31 -3.36 -3.73 11.74
N ILE A 32 -3.59 -3.28 10.50
CA ILE A 32 -3.21 -4.03 9.28
C ILE A 32 -1.70 -4.16 9.21
N PHE A 33 -0.99 -3.04 9.35
CA PHE A 33 0.47 -3.02 9.22
C PHE A 33 1.19 -3.75 10.35
N ASP A 34 0.65 -3.71 11.57
CA ASP A 34 1.22 -4.46 12.70
C ASP A 34 1.08 -5.97 12.47
N LYS A 35 -0.14 -6.46 12.15
CA LYS A 35 -0.34 -7.89 11.82
C LYS A 35 0.48 -8.33 10.61
N PHE A 36 0.59 -7.48 9.57
CA PHE A 36 1.43 -7.74 8.42
C PHE A 36 2.90 -7.93 8.81
N LYS A 37 3.46 -7.01 9.63
CA LYS A 37 4.84 -7.10 10.09
C LYS A 37 5.09 -8.34 10.94
N ASP A 38 4.18 -8.68 11.83
CA ASP A 38 4.28 -9.88 12.67
C ASP A 38 4.32 -11.16 11.81
N ASN A 39 3.47 -11.24 10.78
CA ASN A 39 3.49 -12.36 9.82
C ASN A 39 4.81 -12.43 9.03
N THR A 40 5.39 -11.29 8.66
CA THR A 40 6.67 -11.27 7.93
C THR A 40 7.87 -11.66 8.81
N ASN A 41 7.90 -11.21 10.06
CA ASN A 41 9.00 -11.52 10.98
C ASN A 41 8.95 -12.99 11.44
N THR A 42 7.76 -13.57 11.60
CA THR A 42 7.60 -14.98 11.97
C THR A 42 8.09 -15.93 10.89
N ASN A 43 7.83 -15.62 9.60
CA ASN A 43 8.34 -16.39 8.46
C ASN A 43 9.88 -16.34 8.33
N THR A 44 10.54 -15.27 8.78
CA THR A 44 12.02 -15.20 8.81
C THR A 44 12.65 -16.03 9.93
N ASN A 45 11.92 -16.33 11.00
CA ASN A 45 12.44 -17.06 12.16
C ASN A 45 12.12 -18.56 12.14
N THR A 46 11.15 -19.03 11.36
CA THR A 46 10.76 -20.46 11.33
C THR A 46 11.62 -21.34 10.43
N ASN A 47 12.54 -20.78 9.64
CA ASN A 47 13.49 -21.53 8.80
C ASN A 47 14.83 -21.87 9.48
N ASN A 48 15.01 -21.56 10.77
CA ASN A 48 16.28 -21.75 11.48
C ASN A 48 16.27 -22.88 12.53
N ASN A 49 15.60 -24.00 12.26
CA ASN A 49 15.81 -25.23 13.02
C ASN A 49 15.74 -26.44 12.08
N ASN A 50 16.81 -26.66 11.30
CA ASN A 50 17.37 -27.98 11.02
C ASN A 50 18.70 -27.86 10.24
N ASN A 51 19.78 -28.25 10.93
CA ASN A 51 21.04 -28.81 10.43
C ASN A 51 21.96 -27.98 9.49
N ASN A 52 23.09 -27.57 10.08
CA ASN A 52 24.47 -27.59 9.61
C ASN A 52 24.80 -27.63 8.10
N ASN A 53 25.65 -26.67 7.74
CA ASN A 53 26.58 -26.57 6.62
C ASN A 53 26.03 -26.26 5.21
N ASN A 54 26.72 -25.25 4.63
CA ASN A 54 26.79 -24.83 3.24
C ASN A 54 25.77 -23.79 2.76
N ASN A 55 26.29 -22.57 2.54
CA ASN A 55 25.88 -21.59 1.54
C ASN A 55 24.38 -21.53 1.20
N ASN A 56 23.59 -20.87 2.04
CA ASN A 56 22.23 -20.47 1.67
C ASN A 56 22.14 -18.94 1.56
N ASN A 57 22.42 -18.44 0.35
CA ASN A 57 21.88 -17.18 -0.14
C ASN A 57 20.35 -17.31 -0.25
N ASN A 58 19.59 -16.83 0.72
CA ASN A 58 18.11 -16.75 0.66
C ASN A 58 17.63 -15.94 1.90
N LEU A 59 17.01 -14.76 1.86
CA LEU A 59 16.21 -14.00 0.89
C LEU A 59 16.71 -12.54 0.88
N ASN A 60 17.13 -12.01 -0.28
CA ASN A 60 17.83 -10.72 -0.38
C ASN A 60 16.96 -9.55 -0.90
N SER A 61 15.62 -9.59 -0.77
CA SER A 61 14.80 -8.42 -1.10
C SER A 61 14.69 -7.44 0.07
N LYS A 62 15.27 -6.25 -0.08
CA LYS A 62 15.15 -5.16 0.91
C LYS A 62 13.72 -4.58 0.86
N ILE A 63 12.85 -5.07 1.73
CA ILE A 63 11.48 -4.58 1.89
C ILE A 63 11.49 -3.41 2.88
N LEU A 64 10.84 -2.30 2.53
CA LEU A 64 10.56 -1.19 3.44
C LEU A 64 9.06 -0.98 3.57
N VAL A 65 8.56 -1.08 4.81
CA VAL A 65 7.16 -0.81 5.15
C VAL A 65 7.07 0.40 6.05
N ILE A 66 6.42 1.47 5.59
CA ILE A 66 6.16 2.68 6.36
C ILE A 66 4.65 2.79 6.57
N SER A 67 4.16 2.46 7.77
CA SER A 67 2.72 2.48 8.07
C SER A 67 2.14 3.90 8.23
N HIS A 68 3.00 4.88 8.54
CA HIS A 68 2.59 6.25 8.85
C HIS A 68 3.67 7.24 8.41
N LEU A 69 3.62 7.68 7.15
CA LEU A 69 4.61 8.63 6.62
C LEU A 69 4.42 10.04 7.21
N ASN A 70 3.16 10.44 7.40
CA ASN A 70 2.79 11.72 7.98
C ASN A 70 2.18 11.60 9.38
N LYS A 71 2.98 11.87 10.40
CA LYS A 71 2.52 11.88 11.79
C LYS A 71 2.00 13.24 12.26
N ASP A 72 2.02 14.25 11.39
CA ASP A 72 1.58 15.60 11.72
C ASP A 72 0.07 15.72 11.48
N LEU A 73 -0.72 15.44 12.52
CA LEU A 73 -2.19 15.52 12.47
C LEU A 73 -2.72 16.94 12.23
N THR A 74 -1.86 17.97 12.27
CA THR A 74 -2.24 19.36 12.00
C THR A 74 -2.08 19.74 10.53
N GLU A 75 -1.41 18.92 9.72
CA GLU A 75 -1.27 19.16 8.29
C GLU A 75 -2.61 18.90 7.59
N LYS A 76 -3.12 19.92 6.90
CA LYS A 76 -4.37 19.83 6.15
C LYS A 76 -4.25 18.74 5.08
N TYR A 77 -5.31 17.94 4.91
CA TYR A 77 -5.43 17.01 3.80
C TYR A 77 -5.24 17.72 2.44
N VAL A 78 -4.34 17.18 1.62
CA VAL A 78 -4.12 17.58 0.23
C VAL A 78 -4.10 16.31 -0.61
N SER A 79 -5.04 16.19 -1.54
CA SER A 79 -5.16 14.99 -2.37
C SER A 79 -3.90 14.75 -3.21
N THR A 80 -3.46 13.50 -3.31
CA THR A 80 -2.28 13.05 -4.09
C THR A 80 -2.36 13.38 -5.59
N ILE A 81 -3.54 13.68 -6.12
CA ILE A 81 -3.74 14.10 -7.52
C ILE A 81 -3.65 15.62 -7.71
N SER A 82 -3.62 16.41 -6.63
CA SER A 82 -3.40 17.86 -6.70
C SER A 82 -1.91 18.17 -6.81
N LYS A 83 -1.54 19.14 -7.66
CA LYS A 83 -0.16 19.63 -7.74
C LYS A 83 0.36 20.17 -6.40
N ASP A 84 -0.53 20.69 -5.57
CA ASP A 84 -0.19 21.20 -4.24
C ASP A 84 0.34 20.10 -3.32
N PHE A 85 0.01 18.83 -3.58
CA PHE A 85 0.53 17.71 -2.81
C PHE A 85 2.06 17.70 -2.80
N LEU A 86 2.71 18.06 -3.91
CA LEU A 86 4.17 18.09 -4.03
C LEU A 86 4.85 19.08 -3.05
N ASN A 87 4.09 20.04 -2.51
CA ASN A 87 4.57 21.01 -1.53
C ASN A 87 4.47 20.52 -0.07
N THR A 88 3.71 19.45 0.18
CA THR A 88 3.49 18.87 1.53
C THR A 88 4.76 18.24 2.11
N LYS A 89 4.78 18.05 3.43
CA LYS A 89 5.88 17.33 4.09
C LYS A 89 5.92 15.86 3.66
N SER A 90 4.75 15.24 3.50
CA SER A 90 4.60 13.85 3.05
C SER A 90 5.22 13.64 1.67
N ALA A 91 4.87 14.48 0.69
CA ALA A 91 5.38 14.34 -0.67
C ALA A 91 6.90 14.52 -0.72
N LYS A 92 7.46 15.50 0.02
CA LYS A 92 8.92 15.70 0.08
C LYS A 92 9.63 14.45 0.62
N LYS A 93 9.13 13.87 1.71
CA LYS A 93 9.66 12.61 2.27
C LYS A 93 9.56 11.45 1.26
N LEU A 94 8.40 11.31 0.61
CA LEU A 94 8.16 10.26 -0.39
C LEU A 94 9.13 10.38 -1.56
N ILE A 95 9.26 11.59 -2.13
CA ILE A 95 10.16 11.88 -3.25
C ILE A 95 11.62 11.66 -2.86
N ASP A 96 12.01 12.01 -1.64
CA ASP A 96 13.37 11.74 -1.15
C ASP A 96 13.68 10.24 -1.06
N ILE A 97 12.71 9.42 -0.64
CA ILE A 97 12.84 7.96 -0.65
C ILE A 97 13.01 7.44 -2.08
N PHE A 98 12.16 7.91 -3.01
CA PHE A 98 12.24 7.54 -4.42
C PHE A 98 13.58 7.90 -5.02
N LYS A 99 14.05 9.15 -4.88
CA LYS A 99 15.33 9.60 -5.45
C LYS A 99 16.52 8.77 -4.95
N LYS A 100 16.51 8.37 -3.68
CA LYS A 100 17.58 7.52 -3.09
C LYS A 100 17.56 6.07 -3.57
N ASN A 101 16.42 5.59 -4.07
CA ASN A 101 16.18 4.16 -4.35
C ASN A 101 15.58 3.91 -5.75
N GLN A 102 15.62 4.90 -6.64
CA GLN A 102 14.87 4.89 -7.91
C GLN A 102 15.18 3.67 -8.79
N ASN A 103 16.45 3.23 -8.79
CA ASN A 103 16.92 2.12 -9.61
C ASN A 103 16.71 0.76 -8.95
N SER A 104 16.43 0.71 -7.65
CA SER A 104 16.27 -0.53 -6.91
C SER A 104 14.81 -0.89 -6.66
N ILE A 105 13.90 0.08 -6.54
CA ILE A 105 12.49 -0.18 -6.24
C ILE A 105 11.82 -0.88 -7.44
N ASN A 106 11.48 -2.15 -7.26
CA ASN A 106 10.72 -2.97 -8.20
C ASN A 106 9.21 -2.89 -7.95
N PHE A 107 8.81 -2.70 -6.70
CA PHE A 107 7.41 -2.63 -6.29
C PHE A 107 7.17 -1.44 -5.37
N TYR A 108 6.14 -0.64 -5.67
CA TYR A 108 5.65 0.44 -4.85
C TYR A 108 4.14 0.31 -4.62
N ILE A 109 3.75 0.14 -3.37
CA ILE A 109 2.35 0.07 -2.95
C ILE A 109 2.05 1.25 -2.03
N GLU A 110 0.97 1.94 -2.35
CA GLU A 110 0.46 3.08 -1.59
C GLU A 110 -0.90 2.69 -1.00
N VAL A 111 -0.98 2.61 0.33
CA VAL A 111 -2.18 2.18 1.04
C VAL A 111 -2.84 3.39 1.70
N HIS A 112 -4.11 3.58 1.40
CA HIS A 112 -4.95 4.65 1.92
C HIS A 112 -6.21 4.11 2.57
N THR A 113 -6.92 4.97 3.28
CA THR A 113 -8.27 4.68 3.78
C THR A 113 -9.24 5.71 3.24
N TYR A 114 -10.50 5.29 3.09
CA TYR A 114 -11.56 6.18 2.63
C TYR A 114 -12.87 5.95 3.38
N GLU A 115 -13.68 7.00 3.45
CA GLU A 115 -15.00 6.99 4.08
C GLU A 115 -16.07 6.40 3.15
N GLU A 116 -17.15 5.84 3.70
CA GLU A 116 -18.23 5.19 2.94
C GLU A 116 -18.82 6.12 1.87
N ALA A 117 -19.04 7.39 2.24
CA ALA A 117 -19.55 8.42 1.34
C ALA A 117 -18.64 8.70 0.13
N SER A 118 -17.35 8.37 0.21
CA SER A 118 -16.38 8.55 -0.87
C SER A 118 -16.45 7.43 -1.91
N TYR A 119 -17.03 6.27 -1.60
CA TYR A 119 -17.06 5.10 -2.49
C TYR A 119 -17.59 5.44 -3.89
N ILE A 120 -18.77 6.07 -3.96
CA ILE A 120 -19.44 6.42 -5.22
C ILE A 120 -18.54 7.35 -6.03
N ASN A 121 -17.92 8.35 -5.40
CA ASN A 121 -17.06 9.32 -6.10
C ASN A 121 -15.74 8.71 -6.58
N LEU A 122 -15.18 7.75 -5.84
CA LEU A 122 -13.93 7.07 -6.20
C LEU A 122 -14.13 6.09 -7.36
N THR A 123 -15.29 5.47 -7.46
CA THR A 123 -15.62 4.44 -8.47
C THR A 123 -16.40 4.98 -9.69
N ASP A 124 -16.81 6.25 -9.66
CA ASP A 124 -17.57 6.91 -10.74
C ASP A 124 -16.80 6.92 -12.08
N GLU A 125 -17.39 6.35 -13.13
CA GLU A 125 -16.78 6.33 -14.47
C GLU A 125 -16.55 7.72 -15.06
N SER A 126 -17.31 8.73 -14.61
CA SER A 126 -17.12 10.13 -14.97
C SER A 126 -15.99 10.83 -14.18
N ARG A 127 -15.33 10.14 -13.23
CA ARG A 127 -14.23 10.68 -12.43
C ARG A 127 -13.12 11.29 -13.28
N VAL A 128 -12.78 10.69 -14.43
CA VAL A 128 -11.83 11.30 -15.39
C VAL A 128 -12.22 12.72 -15.78
N LYS A 129 -13.50 12.97 -16.06
CA LYS A 129 -13.99 14.29 -16.46
C LYS A 129 -13.93 15.29 -15.30
N LYS A 130 -14.10 14.81 -14.06
CA LYS A 130 -14.15 15.62 -12.83
C LYS A 130 -12.76 15.94 -12.29
N THR A 131 -11.84 14.98 -12.33
CA THR A 131 -10.56 15.04 -11.60
C THR A 131 -9.33 14.78 -12.47
N GLY A 132 -9.51 14.40 -13.73
CA GLY A 132 -8.41 14.08 -14.64
C GLY A 132 -7.78 12.71 -14.44
N VAL A 133 -8.29 11.89 -13.51
CA VAL A 133 -7.81 10.53 -13.22
C VAL A 133 -8.94 9.50 -13.27
N PRO A 134 -8.67 8.24 -13.65
CA PRO A 134 -9.68 7.20 -13.78
C PRO A 134 -10.37 6.84 -12.47
N PRO A 135 -11.57 6.23 -12.54
CA PRO A 135 -12.17 5.58 -11.38
C PRO A 135 -11.23 4.52 -10.83
N LEU A 136 -11.30 4.35 -9.51
CA LEU A 136 -10.74 3.18 -8.85
C LEU A 136 -11.64 1.98 -9.10
N VAL A 137 -11.07 0.79 -9.04
CA VAL A 137 -11.79 -0.46 -9.27
C VAL A 137 -11.96 -1.20 -7.96
N ASP A 138 -13.20 -1.54 -7.63
CA ASP A 138 -13.51 -2.47 -6.54
C ASP A 138 -13.09 -3.88 -6.93
N ILE A 139 -12.11 -4.42 -6.22
CA ILE A 139 -11.58 -5.76 -6.49
C ILE A 139 -12.25 -6.84 -5.66
N SER A 140 -12.69 -6.49 -4.46
CA SER A 140 -13.49 -7.32 -3.56
C SER A 140 -13.69 -6.57 -2.24
N ASN A 141 -14.81 -6.84 -1.56
CA ASN A 141 -15.15 -6.29 -0.25
C ASN A 141 -15.04 -4.75 -0.10
N ASN A 142 -15.20 -3.99 -1.19
CA ASN A 142 -14.99 -2.54 -1.24
C ASN A 142 -13.52 -2.11 -1.07
N ILE A 143 -12.56 -3.02 -1.22
CA ILE A 143 -11.16 -2.65 -1.41
C ILE A 143 -11.01 -2.15 -2.84
N LEU A 144 -10.53 -0.92 -2.99
CA LEU A 144 -10.37 -0.31 -4.30
C LEU A 144 -8.90 -0.25 -4.71
N VAL A 145 -8.65 -0.35 -6.02
CA VAL A 145 -7.30 -0.22 -6.58
C VAL A 145 -7.25 0.73 -7.75
N ALA A 146 -6.08 1.35 -7.92
CA ALA A 146 -5.74 2.14 -9.10
C ALA A 146 -4.22 2.26 -9.26
N SER A 147 -3.81 2.95 -10.33
CA SER A 147 -2.45 3.49 -10.44
C SER A 147 -2.21 4.56 -9.38
N VAL A 148 -0.96 4.62 -8.91
CA VAL A 148 -0.46 5.74 -8.10
C VAL A 148 -0.52 7.04 -8.88
N SER A 149 -0.49 8.17 -8.17
CA SER A 149 -0.57 9.50 -8.78
C SER A 149 0.53 9.72 -9.83
N PRO A 150 0.17 10.17 -11.05
CA PRO A 150 1.13 10.52 -12.09
C PRO A 150 2.13 11.62 -11.66
N LEU A 151 1.76 12.46 -10.69
CA LEU A 151 2.57 13.59 -10.25
C LEU A 151 3.94 13.18 -9.69
N TYR A 152 4.01 12.05 -8.97
CA TYR A 152 5.25 11.53 -8.42
C TYR A 152 5.67 10.17 -8.97
N ARG A 153 4.83 9.52 -9.80
CA ARG A 153 5.21 8.31 -10.53
C ARG A 153 6.49 8.48 -11.37
N ASN A 154 6.74 9.69 -11.86
CA ASN A 154 7.92 10.04 -12.67
C ASN A 154 9.25 9.99 -11.89
N TYR A 155 9.21 9.93 -10.56
CA TYR A 155 10.41 9.72 -9.73
C TYR A 155 10.81 8.24 -9.58
N LEU A 156 9.99 7.31 -10.11
CA LEU A 156 10.25 5.87 -10.10
C LEU A 156 10.68 5.36 -11.48
N ASN A 157 11.33 4.20 -11.54
CA ASN A 157 11.66 3.56 -12.81
C ASN A 157 10.38 3.21 -13.58
N LYS A 158 10.40 3.27 -14.92
CA LYS A 158 9.26 2.88 -15.77
C LYS A 158 8.83 1.42 -15.57
N ASN A 159 9.75 0.56 -15.14
CA ASN A 159 9.49 -0.86 -14.91
C ASN A 159 9.02 -1.16 -13.47
N THR A 160 9.00 -0.16 -12.57
CA THR A 160 8.50 -0.33 -11.21
C THR A 160 6.98 -0.56 -11.23
N PHE A 161 6.55 -1.71 -10.69
CA PHE A 161 5.14 -1.97 -10.41
C PHE A 161 4.64 -0.97 -9.38
N CYS A 162 3.55 -0.26 -9.70
CA CYS A 162 2.94 0.72 -8.81
C CYS A 162 1.45 0.45 -8.66
N MET A 163 0.96 0.46 -7.42
CA MET A 163 -0.48 0.31 -7.14
C MET A 163 -0.88 1.11 -5.91
N THR A 164 -2.00 1.83 -6.02
CA THR A 164 -2.73 2.38 -4.88
C THR A 164 -3.78 1.37 -4.43
N LEU A 165 -3.89 1.17 -3.12
CA LEU A 165 -4.86 0.32 -2.44
C LEU A 165 -5.66 1.18 -1.45
N GLU A 166 -6.95 1.35 -1.69
CA GLU A 166 -7.87 2.09 -0.82
C GLU A 166 -8.68 1.12 0.03
N VAL A 167 -8.61 1.29 1.35
CA VAL A 167 -9.25 0.41 2.34
C VAL A 167 -10.49 1.10 2.94
N PRO A 168 -11.65 0.44 2.97
CA PRO A 168 -12.88 1.04 3.49
C PRO A 168 -12.82 1.22 5.01
N LYS A 169 -12.69 2.47 5.48
CA LYS A 169 -12.46 2.80 6.89
C LYS A 169 -13.57 2.30 7.81
N TRP A 170 -14.83 2.44 7.39
CA TRP A 170 -15.99 2.03 8.18
C TRP A 170 -15.97 0.52 8.49
N LYS A 171 -15.54 -0.31 7.53
CA LYS A 171 -15.41 -1.76 7.74
C LYS A 171 -14.22 -2.16 8.62
N LEU A 172 -13.23 -1.30 8.79
CA LEU A 172 -12.18 -1.49 9.79
C LEU A 172 -12.71 -1.18 11.20
N GLN A 173 -13.63 -0.22 11.33
CA GLN A 173 -14.18 0.25 12.60
C GLN A 173 -15.31 -0.62 13.15
N ASP A 174 -16.13 -1.23 12.29
CA ASP A 174 -17.26 -2.09 12.70
C ASP A 174 -16.81 -3.23 13.63
N ILE A 175 -15.57 -3.68 13.51
CA ILE A 175 -15.00 -4.74 14.35
C ILE A 175 -14.52 -4.22 15.71
N LYS A 176 -14.05 -2.98 15.79
CA LYS A 176 -13.67 -2.36 17.08
C LYS A 176 -14.90 -2.26 18.00
N LYS A 177 -16.04 -1.81 17.46
CA LYS A 177 -17.32 -1.72 18.20
C LYS A 177 -17.87 -3.08 18.63
N THR A 178 -17.85 -4.07 17.73
CA THR A 178 -18.39 -5.40 18.02
C THR A 178 -17.60 -6.13 19.13
N ASN A 179 -16.30 -5.86 19.26
CA ASN A 179 -15.45 -6.45 20.31
C ASN A 179 -15.60 -5.73 21.66
N GLU A 180 -15.79 -4.41 21.65
CA GLU A 180 -16.03 -3.61 22.86
C GLU A 180 -17.41 -3.92 23.50
N GLU A 181 -18.44 -4.14 22.68
CA GLU A 181 -19.81 -4.36 23.18
C GLU A 181 -20.05 -5.78 23.73
N ASN A 182 -19.25 -6.78 23.36
CA ASN A 182 -19.56 -8.19 23.66
C ASN A 182 -18.76 -8.85 24.79
N ASN A 183 -17.77 -8.20 25.42
CA ASN A 183 -16.90 -8.80 26.47
C ASN A 183 -16.43 -10.23 26.15
N LYS A 184 -16.35 -10.55 24.86
CA LYS A 184 -15.95 -11.85 24.34
C LYS A 184 -14.86 -11.56 23.35
N GLU A 185 -13.68 -12.06 23.69
CA GLU A 185 -12.52 -12.24 22.84
C GLU A 185 -12.83 -13.26 21.73
N ASN A 186 -13.92 -13.05 21.01
CA ASN A 186 -14.18 -13.77 19.78
C ASN A 186 -13.34 -13.05 18.73
N ASN A 187 -12.13 -13.58 18.50
CA ASN A 187 -11.21 -13.18 17.43
C ASN A 187 -11.86 -13.42 16.05
N LYS A 188 -12.93 -12.68 15.73
CA LYS A 188 -13.49 -12.65 14.38
C LYS A 188 -12.53 -11.82 13.57
N GLU A 189 -11.66 -12.52 12.85
CA GLU A 189 -10.68 -11.86 12.00
C GLU A 189 -11.38 -10.90 11.05
N ASN A 190 -10.83 -9.69 10.93
CA ASN A 190 -11.38 -8.70 10.01
C ASN A 190 -11.10 -9.16 8.58
N ILE A 191 -12.16 -9.53 7.85
CA ILE A 191 -12.05 -9.99 6.46
C ILE A 191 -11.32 -8.98 5.58
N ILE A 192 -11.57 -7.68 5.77
CA ILE A 192 -10.88 -6.60 5.05
C ILE A 192 -9.39 -6.59 5.39
N MET A 193 -9.04 -6.71 6.66
CA MET A 193 -7.65 -6.73 7.09
C MET A 193 -6.91 -7.94 6.53
N ASN A 194 -7.52 -9.13 6.59
CA ASN A 194 -6.94 -10.35 6.06
C ASN A 194 -6.73 -10.26 4.55
N GLU A 195 -7.67 -9.67 3.82
CA GLU A 195 -7.57 -9.49 2.39
C GLU A 195 -6.49 -8.47 2.00
N VAL A 196 -6.41 -7.34 2.69
CA VAL A 196 -5.32 -6.38 2.51
C VAL A 196 -3.97 -7.04 2.81
N ILE A 197 -3.86 -7.80 3.91
CA ILE A 197 -2.63 -8.54 4.25
C ILE A 197 -2.30 -9.58 3.18
N SER A 198 -3.29 -10.27 2.62
CA SER A 198 -3.09 -11.23 1.53
C SER A 198 -2.50 -10.54 0.29
N ILE A 199 -3.03 -9.38 -0.10
CA ILE A 199 -2.49 -8.57 -1.21
C ILE A 199 -1.04 -8.14 -0.91
N LEU A 200 -0.76 -7.65 0.30
CA LEU A 200 0.59 -7.24 0.70
C LEU A 200 1.56 -8.43 0.74
N ASN A 201 1.10 -9.61 1.15
CA ASN A 201 1.86 -10.86 1.11
C ASN A 201 2.22 -11.23 -0.34
N MET A 202 1.27 -11.17 -1.28
CA MET A 202 1.57 -11.40 -2.70
C MET A 202 2.67 -10.47 -3.22
N VAL A 203 2.70 -9.21 -2.77
CA VAL A 203 3.76 -8.24 -3.14
C VAL A 203 5.13 -8.66 -2.61
N ILE A 204 5.21 -9.09 -1.35
CA ILE A 204 6.49 -9.50 -0.77
C ILE A 204 6.96 -10.88 -1.24
N ASP A 205 6.04 -11.76 -1.61
CA ASP A 205 6.32 -13.12 -2.06
C ASP A 205 6.61 -13.20 -3.56
N SER A 206 6.50 -12.09 -4.29
CA SER A 206 6.79 -12.06 -5.73
C SER A 206 8.20 -11.52 -6.01
N ASP A 207 8.91 -12.20 -6.90
CA ASP A 207 10.25 -11.81 -7.33
C ASP A 207 10.23 -10.92 -8.57
N SER A 208 9.14 -10.98 -9.34
CA SER A 208 8.96 -10.21 -10.56
C SER A 208 7.59 -9.54 -10.65
N LYS A 209 7.52 -8.52 -11.52
CA LYS A 209 6.28 -7.82 -11.83
C LYS A 209 5.23 -8.76 -12.42
N ASP A 210 5.64 -9.59 -13.38
CA ASP A 210 4.72 -10.48 -14.10
C ASP A 210 4.12 -11.54 -13.17
N GLU A 211 4.94 -12.10 -12.29
CA GLU A 211 4.48 -13.02 -11.23
C GLU A 211 3.46 -12.37 -10.29
N LEU A 212 3.71 -11.14 -9.83
CA LEU A 212 2.77 -10.42 -9.00
C LEU A 212 1.44 -10.17 -9.73
N ILE A 213 1.50 -9.79 -11.01
CA ILE A 213 0.31 -9.60 -11.84
C ILE A 213 -0.49 -10.89 -11.95
N ASP A 214 0.17 -12.01 -12.22
CA ASP A 214 -0.48 -13.31 -12.38
C ASP A 214 -1.18 -13.72 -11.08
N LYS A 215 -0.51 -13.59 -9.92
CA LYS A 215 -1.11 -13.84 -8.59
C LYS A 215 -2.33 -12.95 -8.35
N LEU A 216 -2.20 -11.65 -8.56
CA LEU A 216 -3.29 -10.69 -8.33
C LEU A 216 -4.47 -10.93 -9.27
N PHE A 217 -4.22 -11.31 -10.52
CA PHE A 217 -5.29 -11.50 -11.51
C PHE A 217 -6.01 -12.83 -11.32
N LEU A 218 -5.29 -13.85 -10.87
CA LEU A 218 -5.87 -15.13 -10.49
C LEU A 218 -6.83 -14.98 -9.30
N GLU A 219 -6.38 -14.28 -8.25
CA GLU A 219 -7.18 -14.10 -7.02
C GLU A 219 -8.27 -13.03 -7.18
N TYR A 220 -7.96 -11.92 -7.87
CA TYR A 220 -8.83 -10.76 -8.02
C TYR A 220 -9.05 -10.43 -9.51
N PRO A 221 -9.96 -11.12 -10.22
CA PRO A 221 -10.17 -10.93 -11.65
C PRO A 221 -10.49 -9.47 -12.07
N ASN A 222 -11.12 -8.70 -11.17
CA ASN A 222 -11.40 -7.27 -11.40
C ASN A 222 -10.13 -6.41 -11.51
N MET A 223 -8.96 -6.88 -11.08
CA MET A 223 -7.67 -6.21 -11.33
C MET A 223 -7.41 -5.98 -12.82
N GLN A 224 -7.93 -6.85 -13.70
CA GLN A 224 -7.84 -6.66 -15.15
C GLN A 224 -8.53 -5.36 -15.60
N LYS A 225 -9.65 -4.98 -14.96
CA LYS A 225 -10.32 -3.70 -15.23
C LYS A 225 -9.43 -2.52 -14.83
N ALA A 226 -8.74 -2.61 -13.69
CA ALA A 226 -7.81 -1.57 -13.25
C ALA A 226 -6.65 -1.40 -14.23
N LYS A 227 -6.08 -2.51 -14.72
CA LYS A 227 -5.05 -2.51 -15.78
C LYS A 227 -5.53 -1.86 -17.06
N ASN A 228 -6.73 -2.23 -17.52
CA ASN A 228 -7.29 -1.67 -18.74
C ASN A 228 -7.53 -0.16 -18.63
N LEU A 229 -8.02 0.31 -17.48
CA LEU A 229 -8.23 1.74 -17.23
C LEU A 229 -6.90 2.50 -17.26
N ALA A 230 -5.87 1.98 -16.61
CA ALA A 230 -4.59 2.65 -16.60
C ALA A 230 -3.95 2.75 -17.99
N ILE A 231 -3.97 1.66 -18.77
CA ILE A 231 -3.52 1.67 -20.17
C ILE A 231 -4.32 2.69 -20.98
N LYS A 232 -5.65 2.68 -20.87
CA LYS A 232 -6.56 3.60 -21.59
C LYS A 232 -6.24 5.07 -21.32
N TYR A 233 -5.85 5.41 -20.09
CA TYR A 233 -5.57 6.79 -19.69
C TYR A 233 -4.07 7.11 -19.58
N ASN A 234 -3.21 6.29 -20.19
CA ASN A 234 -1.76 6.45 -20.20
C ASN A 234 -1.16 6.66 -18.79
N MET A 235 -1.74 5.98 -17.80
CA MET A 235 -1.20 5.90 -16.46
C MET A 235 -0.28 4.69 -16.38
N ILE A 236 0.84 4.84 -15.69
CA ILE A 236 1.74 3.71 -15.44
C ILE A 236 1.18 2.90 -14.26
N PHE A 237 0.25 2.01 -14.59
CA PHE A 237 -0.11 0.85 -13.79
C PHE A 237 0.66 -0.33 -14.37
N LEU A 238 1.30 -1.10 -13.50
CA LEU A 238 2.18 -2.24 -13.86
C LEU A 238 3.52 -1.80 -14.48
#